data_AF-A0A1F9TU09-F1
#
_entry.id   AF-A0A1F9TU09-F1
#
_cell.length_a   1.000
_cell.length_b   1.000
_cell.length_c   1.000
_cell.angle_alpha   90.00
_cell.angle_beta   90.00
_cell.angle_gamma   90.00
#
_symmetry.space_group_name_H-M   'P 1'
#
loop_
_entity.id
_entity.type
_entity.pdbx_description
1 polymer ?
#
loop_
_entity_poly.entity_id
_entity_poly.type
_entity_poly.pdbx_seq_one_letter_code
_entity_poly.pdbx_strand_id
1 'polypeptide(L)' 'MTPKSQYFRINLTLPEALDRFLEEVGMEAKATKGYKLPKTLIVRALVRMMGELDVDVAAVKTEEELLERLLQAHKRKK' A
#
# COMPACT_ATOMS: atom_id res chain seq x y z
N MET A 1 3.30 -15.16 -12.16
CA MET A 1 2.62 -13.87 -12.36
C MET A 1 1.13 -14.14 -12.49
N THR A 2 0.27 -13.52 -11.68
CA THR A 2 -1.18 -13.79 -11.71
C THR A 2 -1.78 -13.38 -13.07
N PRO A 3 -2.53 -14.25 -13.77
CA PRO A 3 -3.16 -13.93 -15.05
C PRO A 3 -4.00 -12.66 -14.98
N LYS A 4 -4.03 -11.86 -16.07
CA LYS A 4 -4.81 -10.60 -16.12
C LYS A 4 -6.30 -10.81 -15.84
N SER A 5 -6.85 -11.98 -16.17
CA SER A 5 -8.24 -12.38 -15.93
C SER A 5 -8.60 -12.57 -14.45
N GLN A 6 -7.61 -12.63 -13.56
CA GLN A 6 -7.81 -12.86 -12.13
C GLN A 6 -7.62 -11.58 -11.29
N TYR A 7 -7.51 -10.41 -11.93
CA TYR A 7 -7.47 -9.15 -11.20
C TYR A 7 -8.88 -8.64 -10.93
N PHE A 8 -9.16 -8.37 -9.66
CA PHE A 8 -10.35 -7.64 -9.24
C PHE A 8 -10.07 -6.14 -9.28
N ARG A 9 -11.01 -5.36 -9.84
CA ARG A 9 -10.96 -3.90 -9.76
C ARG A 9 -11.54 -3.46 -8.43
N ILE A 10 -10.79 -2.62 -7.72
CA ILE A 10 -11.26 -1.93 -6.53
C ILE A 10 -11.41 -0.45 -6.87
N ASN A 11 -12.50 0.17 -6.40
CA ASN A 11 -12.66 1.61 -6.41
C ASN A 11 -12.20 2.13 -5.05
N LEU A 12 -11.22 3.02 -5.05
CA LEU A 12 -10.62 3.57 -3.84
C LEU A 12 -10.85 5.07 -3.80
N THR A 13 -11.41 5.55 -2.69
CA THR A 13 -11.55 6.99 -2.40
C THR A 13 -10.43 7.39 -1.45
N LEU A 14 -9.65 8.39 -1.83
CA LEU A 14 -8.56 8.94 -1.03
C LEU A 14 -8.70 10.47 -0.93
N PRO A 15 -8.30 11.07 0.19
CA PRO A 15 -8.02 12.51 0.23
C PRO A 15 -6.98 12.91 -0.81
N GLU A 16 -7.09 14.13 -1.33
CA GLU A 16 -6.17 14.67 -2.35
C GLU A 16 -4.69 14.53 -1.93
N ALA A 17 -4.40 14.77 -0.65
CA ALA A 17 -3.05 14.66 -0.10
C ALA A 17 -2.45 13.25 -0.27
N LEU A 18 -3.24 12.19 -0.06
CA LEU A 18 -2.76 10.81 -0.23
C LEU A 18 -2.63 10.43 -1.70
N ASP A 19 -3.52 10.92 -2.57
CA ASP A 19 -3.40 10.70 -4.01
C ASP A 19 -2.13 11.37 -4.58
N ARG A 20 -1.83 12.59 -4.12
CA ARG A 20 -0.62 13.32 -4.47
C ARG A 20 0.64 12.60 -3.97
N PHE A 21 0.63 12.13 -2.73
CA PHE A 21 1.71 11.33 -2.18
C PHE A 21 2.01 10.08 -3.03
N LEU A 22 0.97 9.35 -3.46
CA LEU A 22 1.15 8.18 -4.35
C LEU A 22 1.74 8.56 -5.71
N GLU A 23 1.40 9.72 -6.25
CA GLU A 23 1.97 10.23 -7.51
C GLU A 23 3.45 10.58 -7.34
N GLU A 24 3.81 11.27 -6.26
CA GLU A 24 5.20 11.66 -5.94
C GLU A 24 6.10 10.43 -5.77
N VAL A 25 5.69 9.44 -4.97
CA VAL A 25 6.40 8.16 -4.80
C VAL A 25 6.57 7.47 -6.16
N GLY A 26 5.53 7.49 -7.01
CA GLY A 26 5.59 6.93 -8.35
C GLY A 26 6.60 7.63 -9.25
N MET A 27 6.75 8.94 -9.13
CA MET A 27 7.69 9.75 -9.91
C MET A 27 9.13 9.65 -9.39
N GLU A 28 9.34 9.52 -8.08
CA GLU A 28 10.68 9.45 -7.48
C GLU A 28 11.50 8.26 -8.00
N ALA A 29 10.86 7.11 -8.18
CA ALA A 29 11.48 5.94 -8.81
C ALA A 29 11.97 6.24 -10.23
N LYS A 30 11.24 7.06 -11.00
CA LYS A 30 11.67 7.50 -12.33
C LYS A 30 12.86 8.46 -12.27
N ALA A 31 12.85 9.38 -11.31
CA ALA A 31 13.94 10.35 -11.11
C ALA A 31 15.28 9.64 -10.78
N THR A 32 15.21 8.46 -10.14
CA THR A 32 16.36 7.67 -9.70
C THR A 32 16.77 6.55 -10.68
N LYS A 33 16.51 6.74 -11.99
CA LYS A 33 16.81 5.80 -13.10
C LYS A 33 15.95 4.52 -13.12
N GLY A 34 14.91 4.44 -12.30
CA GLY A 34 13.87 3.42 -12.42
C GLY A 34 12.76 3.80 -13.40
N TYR A 35 11.65 3.07 -13.36
CA TYR A 35 10.42 3.40 -14.09
C TYR A 35 9.44 4.12 -13.18
N LYS A 36 8.55 4.93 -13.77
CA LYS A 36 7.41 5.49 -13.04
C LYS A 36 6.58 4.34 -12.49
N LEU A 37 6.40 4.28 -11.17
CA LEU A 37 5.56 3.24 -10.56
C LEU A 37 4.09 3.65 -10.70
N PRO A 38 3.23 2.82 -11.33
CA PRO A 38 1.80 3.08 -11.33
C PRO A 38 1.26 3.03 -9.89
N LYS A 39 0.30 3.89 -9.55
CA LYS A 39 -0.37 3.90 -8.24
C LYS A 39 -0.91 2.51 -7.86
N THR A 40 -1.45 1.77 -8.85
CA THR A 40 -1.94 0.39 -8.66
C THR A 40 -0.86 -0.62 -8.31
N LEU A 41 0.40 -0.37 -8.70
CA LEU A 41 1.55 -1.19 -8.32
C LEU A 41 1.92 -0.90 -6.86
N ILE A 42 1.98 0.37 -6.47
CA ILE A 42 2.27 0.81 -5.09
C ILE A 42 1.24 0.23 -4.12
N VAL A 43 -0.06 0.45 -4.37
CA VAL A 43 -1.14 -0.08 -3.52
C VAL A 43 -1.08 -1.61 -3.40
N ARG A 44 -0.79 -2.31 -4.50
CA ARG A 44 -0.68 -3.77 -4.48
C ARG A 44 0.53 -4.25 -3.67
N ALA A 45 1.65 -3.53 -3.70
CA ALA A 45 2.81 -3.84 -2.89
C ALA A 45 2.51 -3.63 -1.40
N LEU A 46 1.80 -2.55 -1.03
CA LEU A 46 1.38 -2.28 0.35
C LEU A 46 0.44 -3.37 0.88
N VAL A 47 -0.55 -3.80 0.08
CA VAL A 47 -1.45 -4.91 0.46
C VAL A 47 -0.69 -6.23 0.67
N ARG A 48 0.31 -6.52 -0.18
CA ARG A 48 1.18 -7.71 0.00
C ARG A 48 2.01 -7.62 1.28
N MET A 49 2.61 -6.45 1.53
CA MET A 49 3.38 -6.20 2.75
C MET A 49 2.53 -6.38 4.01
N MET A 50 1.28 -5.92 4.01
CA MET A 50 0.35 -6.13 5.12
C MET A 50 0.14 -7.62 5.43
N GLY A 51 0.04 -8.47 4.39
CA GLY A 51 -0.03 -9.93 4.55
C GLY A 51 1.28 -10.53 5.07
N GLU A 52 2.43 -10.06 4.62
CA GLU A 52 3.73 -10.53 5.09
C GLU A 52 4.04 -10.14 6.54
N LEU A 53 3.53 -9.01 6.99
CA LEU A 53 3.71 -8.51 8.35
C LEU A 53 2.84 -9.22 9.40
N ASP A 54 1.88 -10.05 8.97
CA ASP A 54 0.89 -10.70 9.85
C ASP A 54 0.23 -9.69 10.79
N VAL A 55 -0.39 -8.68 10.17
CA VAL A 55 -1.00 -7.56 10.89
C VAL A 55 -2.29 -8.03 11.55
N ASP A 56 -2.30 -8.02 12.88
CA ASP A 56 -3.53 -8.30 13.64
C ASP A 56 -4.52 -7.14 13.48
N VAL A 57 -5.64 -7.43 12.82
CA VAL A 57 -6.76 -6.51 12.58
C VAL A 57 -7.93 -6.72 13.54
N ALA A 58 -7.77 -7.57 14.57
CA ALA A 58 -8.82 -7.83 15.54
C ALA A 58 -9.30 -6.55 16.24
N ALA A 59 -10.61 -6.33 16.17
CA ALA A 59 -11.33 -5.20 16.78
C ALA A 59 -10.95 -3.79 16.28
N VAL A 60 -10.23 -3.67 15.16
CA VAL A 60 -9.93 -2.37 14.52
C VAL A 60 -11.20 -1.73 13.97
N LYS A 61 -11.39 -0.44 14.22
CA LYS A 61 -12.56 0.37 13.84
C LYS A 61 -12.21 1.61 13.03
N THR A 62 -10.99 2.11 13.14
CA THR A 62 -10.57 3.34 12.44
C THR A 62 -9.31 3.12 11.60
N GLU A 63 -9.05 4.07 10.71
CA GLU A 63 -7.83 4.07 9.89
C GLU A 63 -6.58 4.25 10.76
N GLU A 64 -6.66 5.10 11.80
CA GLU A 64 -5.58 5.35 12.74
C GLU A 64 -5.22 4.10 13.53
N GLU A 65 -6.22 3.36 14.03
CA GLU A 65 -6.00 2.08 14.72
C GLU A 65 -5.32 1.07 13.79
N LEU A 66 -5.73 0.98 12.52
CA LEU A 66 -5.09 0.09 11.56
C LEU A 66 -3.62 0.50 11.29
N LEU A 67 -3.36 1.80 11.17
CA LEU A 67 -2.01 2.32 10.97
C LEU A 67 -1.10 1.98 12.16
N GLU A 68 -1.61 2.10 13.39
CA GLU A 68 -0.87 1.67 14.58
C GLU A 68 -0.55 0.16 14.52
N ARG A 69 -1.50 -0.71 14.15
CA ARG A 69 -1.25 -2.15 14.01
C ARG A 69 -0.17 -2.46 12.97
N LEU A 70 -0.18 -1.76 11.84
CA LEU A 70 0.83 -1.88 10.79
C LEU A 70 2.23 -1.51 11.30
N LEU A 71 2.35 -0.39 12.02
CA LEU A 71 3.61 0.06 12.60
C LEU A 71 4.13 -0.91 13.67
N GLN A 72 3.25 -1.44 14.52
CA GLN A 72 3.63 -2.45 15.51
C GLN A 72 4.08 -3.76 14.84
N ALA A 73 3.39 -4.19 13.79
CA ALA A 73 3.78 -5.39 13.05
C ALA A 73 5.16 -5.22 12.38
N HIS A 74 5.43 -4.06 11.79
CA HIS A 74 6.74 -3.74 11.24
C HIS A 74 7.86 -3.81 12.30
N LYS A 75 7.62 -3.30 13.51
CA LYS A 75 8.59 -3.37 14.62
C LYS A 75 8.90 -4.80 15.06
N ARG A 76 7.92 -5.72 15.02
CA ARG A 76 8.15 -7.14 15.39
C ARG A 76 8.99 -7.91 14.38
N LYS A 77 8.93 -7.51 13.10
CA LYS A 77 9.65 -8.15 11.99
C LYS A 77 11.09 -7.63 11.79
N LYS A 78 11.46 -6.56 12.48
CA LYS A 78 12.78 -5.94 12.41
C LYS A 78 13.70 -6.50 13.48
#